data_AF-A0A958B029-F1
#
_entry.id   AF-A0A958B029-F1
#
_cell.length_a   1.000
_cell.length_b   1.000
_cell.length_c   1.000
_cell.angle_alpha   90.00
_cell.angle_beta   90.00
_cell.angle_gamma   90.00
#
_symmetry.space_group_name_H-M   'P 1'
#
loop_
_entity.id
_entity.type
_entity.pdbx_description
1 polymer ?
#
loop_
_entity_poly.entity_id
_entity_poly.type
_entity_poly.pdbx_seq_one_letter_code
_entity_poly.pdbx_strand_id
1 'polypeptide(L)'
;MATAILSSSQTPADKMRDLLTRAEKRVVAPDDGSVRELYSWLDEIAAAWPALIASGADLRGEKARWQSLQSQVSTRAGAVLRAWQREGGLAAARAEVEPARDNWWWWLDAMVAARRAGRLKRAALIVAAVVVVLALGSLALHVLLPVDPVVRDVYRLQEEARRAMEVGDTASALASFQQAVQRSPGDPQLHVMVGVLAERLGDSAAADDAFAAARAALPDDASFFSERGYGYLELQVFDKALGDG
;
A
#
# COMPACT_ATOMS: atom_id res chain seq x y z
N MET A 1 24.15 -55.44 -48.35
CA MET A 1 24.35 -55.14 -46.92
C MET A 1 25.73 -54.54 -46.74
N ALA A 2 25.82 -53.24 -46.50
CA ALA A 2 27.01 -52.55 -45.99
C ALA A 2 26.60 -51.11 -45.64
N THR A 3 25.83 -50.96 -44.55
CA THR A 3 25.52 -49.64 -43.98
C THR A 3 26.75 -49.18 -43.22
N ALA A 4 27.64 -48.47 -43.92
CA ALA A 4 28.78 -47.80 -43.31
C ALA A 4 28.25 -46.62 -42.49
N ILE A 5 28.17 -46.81 -41.17
CA ILE A 5 28.01 -45.73 -40.20
C ILE A 5 29.32 -44.93 -40.24
N LEU A 6 29.35 -43.86 -41.03
CA LEU A 6 30.39 -42.85 -40.94
C LEU A 6 30.14 -42.09 -39.63
N SER A 7 30.91 -42.44 -38.60
CA SER A 7 31.11 -41.61 -37.42
C SER A 7 31.61 -40.24 -37.87
N SER A 8 30.71 -39.25 -37.94
CA SER A 8 31.09 -37.87 -38.23
C SER A 8 31.94 -37.35 -37.07
N SER A 9 33.21 -37.06 -37.34
CA SER A 9 34.05 -36.27 -36.45
C SER A 9 33.41 -34.88 -36.34
N GLN A 10 32.62 -34.64 -35.29
CA GLN A 10 31.99 -33.33 -35.06
C GLN A 10 33.08 -32.27 -34.99
N THR A 11 32.98 -31.23 -35.82
CA THR A 11 33.94 -30.14 -35.75
C THR A 11 33.75 -29.39 -34.41
N PRO A 12 34.78 -28.72 -33.88
CA PRO A 12 34.65 -27.89 -32.67
C PRO A 12 33.52 -26.85 -32.79
N ALA A 13 33.26 -26.33 -34.00
CA ALA A 13 32.17 -25.41 -34.28
C ALA A 13 30.78 -26.09 -34.23
N ASP A 14 30.66 -27.34 -34.69
CA ASP A 14 29.40 -28.08 -34.61
C ASP A 14 29.05 -28.45 -33.16
N LYS A 15 30.05 -28.80 -32.35
CA LYS A 15 29.87 -29.00 -30.91
C LYS A 15 29.36 -27.73 -30.23
N MET A 16 29.94 -26.57 -30.56
CA MET A 16 29.49 -25.27 -30.06
C MET A 16 28.02 -24.97 -30.40
N ARG A 17 27.61 -25.24 -31.65
CA ARG A 17 26.22 -25.01 -32.10
C ARG A 17 25.21 -25.90 -31.38
N ASP A 18 25.59 -27.15 -31.11
CA ASP A 18 24.76 -28.07 -30.33
C ASP A 18 24.62 -27.59 -28.88
N LEU A 19 25.72 -27.19 -28.23
CA LEU A 19 25.70 -26.60 -26.89
C LEU A 19 24.81 -25.36 -26.81
N LEU A 20 24.94 -24.43 -27.76
CA LEU A 20 24.08 -23.24 -27.84
C LEU A 20 22.60 -23.61 -27.93
N THR A 21 22.25 -24.58 -28.78
CA THR A 21 20.86 -25.02 -28.98
C THR A 21 20.27 -25.64 -27.72
N ARG A 22 21.05 -26.47 -27.01
CA ARG A 22 20.63 -27.06 -25.72
C ARG A 22 20.47 -26.02 -24.64
N ALA A 23 21.43 -25.09 -24.53
CA ALA A 23 21.40 -24.02 -23.54
C ALA A 23 20.23 -23.06 -23.78
N GLU A 24 19.95 -22.66 -25.02
CA GLU A 24 18.79 -21.83 -25.39
C GLU A 24 17.48 -22.50 -24.95
N LYS A 25 17.31 -23.80 -25.23
CA LYS A 25 16.13 -24.54 -24.79
C LYS A 25 16.00 -24.58 -23.26
N ARG A 26 17.11 -24.85 -22.55
CA ARG A 26 17.11 -24.97 -21.08
C ARG A 26 16.90 -23.64 -20.36
N VAL A 27 17.37 -22.52 -20.91
CA VAL A 27 17.11 -21.18 -20.32
C VAL A 27 15.63 -20.81 -20.41
N VAL A 28 14.93 -21.28 -21.45
CA VAL A 28 13.50 -21.02 -21.60
C VAL A 28 12.68 -21.80 -20.56
N ALA A 29 13.04 -23.06 -20.30
CA ALA A 29 12.39 -23.92 -19.32
C ALA A 29 13.43 -24.47 -18.32
N PRO A 30 13.90 -23.65 -17.36
CA PRO A 30 14.94 -24.05 -16.41
C PRO A 30 14.47 -25.08 -15.39
N ASP A 31 13.16 -25.35 -15.30
CA ASP A 31 12.58 -26.38 -14.46
C ASP A 31 12.58 -27.78 -15.16
N ASP A 32 12.76 -27.84 -16.48
CA ASP A 32 12.69 -29.08 -17.29
C ASP A 32 14.04 -29.83 -17.37
N GLY A 33 14.81 -29.83 -16.29
CA GLY A 33 16.12 -30.50 -16.18
C GLY A 33 17.07 -29.78 -15.23
N SER A 34 18.32 -30.26 -15.12
CA SER A 34 19.26 -29.70 -14.16
C SER A 34 19.78 -28.31 -14.58
N VAL A 35 19.63 -27.31 -13.72
CA VAL A 35 20.19 -25.97 -13.97
C VAL A 35 21.72 -25.98 -13.96
N ARG A 36 22.33 -26.97 -13.31
CA ARG A 36 23.78 -27.18 -13.32
C ARG A 36 24.32 -27.52 -14.71
N GLU A 37 23.61 -28.35 -15.48
CA GLU A 37 23.99 -28.66 -16.88
C GLU A 37 24.00 -27.40 -17.74
N LEU A 38 23.02 -26.51 -17.55
CA LEU A 38 22.99 -25.23 -18.25
C LEU A 38 24.28 -24.42 -17.98
N TYR A 39 24.69 -24.32 -16.72
CA TYR A 39 25.88 -23.57 -16.35
C TYR A 39 27.16 -24.22 -16.88
N SER A 40 27.23 -25.56 -16.88
CA SER A 40 28.30 -26.31 -17.54
C SER A 40 28.40 -25.99 -19.03
N TRP A 41 27.26 -25.93 -19.74
CA TRP A 41 27.25 -25.58 -21.16
C TRP A 41 27.66 -24.13 -21.40
N LEU A 42 27.24 -23.19 -20.53
CA LEU A 42 27.68 -21.80 -20.61
C LEU A 42 29.20 -21.68 -20.46
N ASP A 43 29.79 -22.43 -19.52
CA ASP A 43 31.23 -22.45 -19.28
C ASP A 43 31.97 -23.09 -20.49
N GLU A 44 31.48 -24.21 -21.03
CA GLU A 44 32.04 -24.83 -22.24
C GLU A 44 31.97 -23.90 -23.47
N ILE A 45 30.85 -23.21 -23.66
CA ILE A 45 30.67 -22.24 -24.76
C ILE A 45 31.65 -21.07 -24.61
N ALA A 46 31.79 -20.54 -23.39
CA ALA A 46 32.71 -19.44 -23.13
C ALA A 46 34.17 -19.85 -23.36
N ALA A 47 34.55 -21.05 -22.91
CA ALA A 47 35.92 -21.55 -23.04
C ALA A 47 36.30 -21.89 -24.49
N ALA A 48 35.35 -22.33 -25.32
CA ALA A 48 35.64 -22.66 -26.72
C ALA A 48 35.69 -21.44 -27.66
N TRP A 49 35.23 -20.26 -27.20
CA TRP A 49 35.19 -19.04 -28.01
C TRP A 49 36.57 -18.57 -28.53
N PRO A 50 37.62 -18.46 -27.69
CA PRO A 50 38.93 -17.98 -28.16
C PRO A 50 39.58 -18.92 -29.18
N ALA A 51 39.41 -20.23 -29.00
CA ALA A 51 39.98 -21.24 -29.89
C ALA A 51 39.33 -21.22 -31.29
N LEU A 52 38.01 -21.02 -31.37
CA LEU A 52 37.28 -20.94 -32.64
C LEU A 52 37.59 -19.64 -33.42
N ILE A 53 37.84 -18.54 -32.70
CA ILE A 53 38.30 -17.30 -33.33
C ILE A 53 39.70 -17.50 -33.92
N ALA A 54 40.60 -18.13 -33.18
CA ALA A 54 41.97 -18.40 -33.64
C ALA A 54 42.01 -19.35 -34.85
N SER A 55 41.03 -20.24 -34.99
CA SER A 55 40.93 -21.15 -36.15
C SER A 55 40.35 -20.48 -37.41
N GLY A 56 39.97 -19.20 -37.36
CA GLY A 56 39.44 -18.46 -38.51
C GLY A 56 38.01 -18.87 -38.93
N ALA A 57 37.22 -19.45 -38.03
CA ALA A 57 35.84 -19.82 -38.33
C ALA A 57 34.93 -18.58 -38.45
N ASP A 58 33.95 -18.58 -39.36
CA ASP A 58 32.90 -17.54 -39.39
C ASP A 58 31.88 -17.83 -38.26
N LEU A 59 31.88 -16.97 -37.24
CA LEU A 59 31.07 -17.13 -36.01
C LEU A 59 30.04 -16.00 -35.83
N ARG A 60 29.70 -15.26 -36.90
CA ARG A 60 28.81 -14.08 -36.77
C ARG A 60 27.42 -14.46 -36.24
N GLY A 61 26.85 -15.58 -36.73
CA GLY A 61 25.55 -16.07 -36.28
C GLY A 61 25.59 -16.60 -34.84
N GLU A 62 26.63 -17.35 -34.51
CA GLU A 62 26.87 -17.91 -33.18
C GLU A 62 27.07 -16.79 -32.15
N LYS A 63 27.74 -15.69 -32.53
CA LYS A 63 27.94 -14.54 -31.66
C LYS A 63 26.61 -13.89 -31.25
N ALA A 64 25.71 -13.69 -32.21
CA ALA A 64 24.39 -13.14 -31.94
C ALA A 64 23.55 -14.08 -31.05
N ARG A 65 23.61 -15.39 -31.32
CA ARG A 65 22.97 -16.41 -30.48
C ARG A 65 23.50 -16.41 -29.05
N TRP A 66 24.82 -16.35 -28.89
CA TRP A 66 25.47 -16.27 -27.57
C TRP A 66 25.03 -15.03 -26.78
N GLN A 67 25.01 -13.86 -27.41
CA GLN A 67 24.54 -12.62 -26.78
C GLN A 67 23.05 -12.72 -26.39
N SER A 68 22.22 -13.31 -27.25
CA SER A 68 20.80 -13.55 -26.97
C SER A 68 20.64 -14.49 -25.77
N LEU A 69 21.37 -15.61 -25.74
CA LEU A 69 21.37 -16.57 -24.65
C LEU A 69 21.75 -15.91 -23.32
N GLN A 70 22.84 -15.14 -23.30
CA GLN A 70 23.27 -14.37 -22.12
C GLN A 70 22.18 -13.38 -21.65
N SER A 71 21.56 -12.66 -22.59
CA SER A 71 20.44 -11.76 -22.29
C SER A 71 19.26 -12.51 -21.68
N GLN A 72 18.90 -13.69 -22.22
CA GLN A 72 17.83 -14.53 -21.70
C GLN A 72 18.12 -15.02 -20.28
N VAL A 73 19.35 -15.46 -19.98
CA VAL A 73 19.76 -15.85 -18.62
C VAL A 73 19.57 -14.69 -17.64
N SER A 74 19.98 -13.48 -18.02
CA SER A 74 19.85 -12.30 -17.16
C SER A 74 18.40 -11.84 -16.97
N THR A 75 17.58 -11.92 -18.02
CA THR A 75 16.17 -11.51 -18.00
C THR A 75 15.33 -12.52 -17.21
N ARG A 76 15.63 -13.81 -17.34
CA ARG A 76 14.97 -14.91 -16.64
C ARG A 76 15.65 -15.28 -15.33
N ALA A 77 16.48 -14.40 -14.78
CA ALA A 77 17.27 -14.69 -13.59
C ALA A 77 16.44 -15.19 -12.40
N GLY A 78 15.21 -14.68 -12.23
CA GLY A 78 14.31 -15.15 -11.18
C GLY A 78 13.94 -16.64 -11.31
N ALA A 79 13.69 -17.13 -12.52
CA ALA A 79 13.39 -18.54 -12.76
C ALA A 79 14.64 -19.42 -12.60
N VAL A 80 15.76 -18.98 -13.16
CA VAL A 80 17.06 -19.66 -13.04
C VAL A 80 17.50 -19.78 -11.57
N LEU A 81 17.37 -18.71 -10.78
CA LEU A 81 17.71 -18.74 -9.36
C LEU A 81 16.77 -19.65 -8.56
N ARG A 82 15.48 -19.73 -8.92
CA ARG A 82 14.54 -20.68 -8.29
C ARG A 82 14.89 -22.14 -8.61
N ALA A 83 15.28 -22.43 -9.84
CA ALA A 83 15.79 -23.76 -10.21
C ALA A 83 17.03 -24.11 -9.37
N TRP A 84 17.97 -23.17 -9.25
CA TRP A 84 19.15 -23.33 -8.37
C TRP A 84 18.79 -23.60 -6.91
N GLN A 85 17.75 -22.95 -6.35
CA GLN A 85 17.34 -23.23 -4.97
C GLN A 85 16.92 -24.68 -4.75
N ARG A 86 16.38 -25.36 -5.77
CA ARG A 86 16.01 -26.79 -5.67
C ARG A 86 17.23 -27.72 -5.74
N GLU A 87 18.33 -27.25 -6.31
CA GLU A 87 19.60 -27.99 -6.46
C GLU A 87 20.67 -27.56 -5.44
N GLY A 88 20.27 -26.98 -4.30
CA GLY A 88 21.19 -26.61 -3.21
C GLY A 88 21.75 -25.17 -3.27
N GLY A 89 21.36 -24.40 -4.29
CA GLY A 89 21.66 -22.98 -4.43
C GLY A 89 22.92 -22.69 -5.24
N LEU A 90 22.90 -21.55 -5.95
CA LEU A 90 24.00 -21.12 -6.81
C LEU A 90 25.31 -20.88 -6.04
N ALA A 91 25.23 -20.41 -4.80
CA ALA A 91 26.41 -20.16 -3.97
C ALA A 91 27.15 -21.45 -3.59
N ALA A 92 26.41 -22.54 -3.32
CA ALA A 92 27.01 -23.84 -3.02
C ALA A 92 27.68 -24.43 -4.27
N ALA A 93 27.00 -24.40 -5.40
CA ALA A 93 27.57 -24.87 -6.66
C ALA A 93 28.81 -24.06 -7.10
N ARG A 94 28.81 -22.74 -6.86
CA ARG A 94 29.98 -21.88 -7.10
C ARG A 94 31.18 -22.27 -6.24
N ALA A 95 30.97 -22.78 -5.02
CA ALA A 95 32.04 -23.25 -4.15
C ALA A 95 32.61 -24.61 -4.59
N GLU A 96 31.80 -25.45 -5.26
CA GLU A 96 32.24 -26.74 -5.79
C GLU A 96 33.03 -26.63 -7.10
N VAL A 97 32.59 -25.75 -8.01
CA VAL A 97 33.13 -25.65 -9.37
C VAL A 97 34.32 -24.67 -9.45
N GLU A 98 34.41 -23.72 -8.52
CA GLU A 98 35.40 -22.63 -8.53
C GLU A 98 35.50 -21.91 -9.91
N PRO A 99 34.39 -21.33 -10.41
CA PRO A 99 34.32 -20.82 -11.78
C PRO A 99 35.20 -19.58 -12.01
N ALA A 100 35.60 -19.38 -13.27
CA ALA A 100 36.36 -18.21 -13.68
C ALA A 100 35.60 -16.91 -13.35
N ARG A 101 36.32 -15.91 -12.84
CA ARG A 101 35.75 -14.60 -12.43
C ARG A 101 35.01 -13.86 -13.54
N ASP A 102 35.35 -14.14 -14.79
CA ASP A 102 34.74 -13.51 -15.96
C ASP A 102 33.36 -14.11 -16.32
N ASN A 103 33.02 -15.29 -15.77
CA ASN A 103 31.76 -15.99 -16.04
C ASN A 103 30.62 -15.41 -15.18
N TRP A 104 30.20 -14.19 -15.51
CA TRP A 104 29.24 -13.38 -14.74
C TRP A 104 27.95 -14.12 -14.31
N TRP A 105 27.51 -15.15 -15.05
CA TRP A 105 26.32 -15.94 -14.70
C TRP A 105 26.45 -16.65 -13.36
N TRP A 106 27.66 -16.99 -12.91
CA TRP A 106 27.89 -17.54 -11.58
C TRP A 106 27.66 -16.54 -10.44
N TRP A 107 27.55 -15.24 -10.73
CA TRP A 107 27.22 -14.17 -9.77
C TRP A 107 25.83 -13.58 -9.99
N LEU A 108 24.95 -14.32 -10.68
CA LEU A 108 23.59 -13.88 -10.97
C LEU A 108 22.77 -13.59 -9.69
N ASP A 109 23.01 -14.35 -8.62
CA ASP A 109 22.43 -14.16 -7.30
C ASP A 109 22.79 -12.78 -6.72
N ALA A 110 24.07 -12.43 -6.72
CA ALA A 110 24.57 -11.16 -6.24
C ALA A 110 24.06 -9.97 -7.08
N MET A 111 24.03 -10.12 -8.40
CA MET A 111 23.49 -9.09 -9.31
C MET A 111 22.00 -8.82 -9.06
N VAL A 112 21.19 -9.87 -8.88
CA VAL A 112 19.76 -9.73 -8.58
C VAL A 112 19.55 -9.13 -7.20
N ALA A 113 20.34 -9.55 -6.19
CA ALA A 113 20.27 -9.00 -4.84
C ALA A 113 20.59 -7.50 -4.79
N ALA A 114 21.67 -7.06 -5.46
CA ALA A 114 22.04 -5.65 -5.55
C ALA A 114 20.93 -4.79 -6.21
N ARG A 115 20.32 -5.29 -7.30
CA ARG A 115 19.19 -4.62 -7.97
C ARG A 115 17.95 -4.54 -7.08
N ARG A 116 17.69 -5.54 -6.24
CA ARG A 116 16.57 -5.53 -5.28
C ARG A 116 16.82 -4.53 -4.15
N ALA A 117 18.01 -4.55 -3.55
CA ALA A 117 18.37 -3.64 -2.46
C ALA A 117 18.27 -2.16 -2.88
N GLY A 118 18.71 -1.79 -4.09
CA GLY A 118 18.59 -0.43 -4.60
C GLY A 118 17.14 0.04 -4.77
N ARG A 119 16.26 -0.85 -5.27
CA ARG A 119 14.83 -0.55 -5.43
C ARG A 119 14.13 -0.36 -4.08
N LEU A 120 14.41 -1.24 -3.12
CA LEU A 120 13.84 -1.16 -1.77
C LEU A 120 14.27 0.12 -1.05
N LYS A 121 15.55 0.52 -1.15
CA LYS A 121 16.04 1.79 -0.59
C LYS A 121 15.30 3.00 -1.17
N ARG A 122 15.11 3.06 -2.50
CA ARG A 122 14.35 4.14 -3.14
C ARG A 122 12.89 4.16 -2.72
N ALA A 123 12.24 2.99 -2.66
CA ALA A 123 10.86 2.89 -2.21
C ALA A 123 10.70 3.37 -0.76
N ALA A 124 11.61 2.98 0.14
CA ALA A 124 11.61 3.42 1.53
C ALA A 124 11.75 4.94 1.67
N LEU A 125 12.61 5.58 0.86
CA LEU A 125 12.76 7.04 0.84
C LEU A 125 11.48 7.76 0.37
N ILE A 126 10.81 7.23 -0.65
CA ILE A 126 9.54 7.80 -1.14
C ILE A 126 8.46 7.70 -0.06
N VAL A 127 8.33 6.53 0.57
CA VAL A 127 7.36 6.33 1.66
C VAL A 127 7.64 7.28 2.82
N ALA A 128 8.91 7.41 3.24
CA ALA A 128 9.30 8.36 4.29
C ALA A 128 8.95 9.80 3.92
N ALA A 129 9.20 10.21 2.67
CA ALA A 129 8.84 11.55 2.19
C ALA A 129 7.33 11.79 2.23
N VAL A 130 6.52 10.82 1.82
CA VAL A 130 5.04 10.91 1.90
C VAL A 130 4.59 11.04 3.35
N VAL A 131 5.14 10.24 4.27
CA VAL A 131 4.83 10.34 5.71
C VAL A 131 5.16 11.72 6.26
N VAL A 132 6.30 12.29 5.88
CA VAL A 132 6.68 13.65 6.28
C VAL A 132 5.70 14.68 5.74
N VAL A 133 5.32 14.59 4.46
CA VAL A 133 4.33 15.52 3.87
C VAL A 133 2.98 15.42 4.57
N LEU A 134 2.50 14.21 4.86
CA LEU A 134 1.25 14.01 5.60
C LEU A 134 1.32 14.57 7.02
N ALA A 135 2.44 14.35 7.72
CA ALA A 135 2.65 14.89 9.06
C ALA A 135 2.70 16.42 9.06
N LEU A 136 3.40 17.02 8.09
CA LEU A 136 3.46 18.47 7.92
C LEU A 136 2.09 19.06 7.54
N GLY A 137 1.34 18.38 6.67
CA GLY A 137 -0.02 18.78 6.30
C GLY A 137 -0.97 18.72 7.48
N SER A 138 -0.92 17.65 8.26
CA SER A 138 -1.69 17.53 9.51
C SER A 138 -1.31 18.62 10.52
N LEU A 139 0.00 18.86 10.72
CA LEU A 139 0.47 19.93 11.59
C LEU A 139 0.01 21.31 11.11
N ALA A 140 0.06 21.57 9.80
CA ALA A 140 -0.43 22.80 9.20
C ALA A 140 -1.94 22.99 9.44
N LEU A 141 -2.75 21.93 9.32
CA LEU A 141 -4.18 22.01 9.65
C LEU A 141 -4.39 22.40 11.12
N HIS A 142 -3.64 21.82 12.04
CA HIS A 142 -3.74 22.15 13.47
C HIS A 142 -3.28 23.58 13.80
N VAL A 143 -2.26 24.09 13.11
CA VAL A 143 -1.68 25.43 13.39
C VAL A 143 -2.43 26.54 12.66
N LEU A 144 -2.83 26.33 11.40
CA LEU A 144 -3.46 27.34 10.57
C LEU A 144 -4.99 27.40 10.74
N LEU A 145 -5.61 26.28 11.09
CA LEU A 145 -7.06 26.17 11.31
C LEU A 145 -7.35 25.63 12.72
N PRO A 146 -6.92 26.33 13.80
CA PRO A 146 -7.28 25.93 15.14
C PRO A 146 -8.81 26.03 15.31
N VAL A 147 -9.46 24.90 15.62
CA VAL A 147 -10.88 24.92 16.02
C VAL A 147 -11.00 25.78 17.28
N ASP A 148 -11.83 26.81 17.22
CA ASP A 148 -12.10 27.69 18.36
C ASP A 148 -12.45 26.85 19.61
N PRO A 149 -11.75 27.05 20.74
CA PRO A 149 -11.99 26.28 21.95
C PRO A 149 -13.44 26.37 22.44
N VAL A 150 -14.11 27.52 22.26
CA VAL A 150 -15.52 27.70 22.64
C VAL A 150 -16.42 26.82 21.80
N VAL A 151 -16.22 26.82 20.48
CA VAL A 151 -16.99 25.99 19.55
C VAL A 151 -16.81 24.51 19.88
N ARG A 152 -15.59 24.07 20.17
CA ARG A 152 -15.32 22.69 20.60
C ARG A 152 -16.07 22.31 21.88
N ASP A 153 -16.05 23.20 22.88
CA ASP A 153 -16.70 22.95 24.16
C ASP A 153 -18.24 22.88 24.01
N VAL A 154 -18.83 23.76 23.20
CA VAL A 154 -20.26 23.72 22.86
C VAL A 154 -20.61 22.40 22.19
N TYR A 155 -19.88 22.00 21.15
CA TYR A 155 -20.14 20.72 20.46
C TYR A 155 -20.05 19.52 21.41
N ARG A 156 -19.05 19.49 22.31
CA ARG A 156 -18.92 18.42 23.31
C ARG A 156 -20.15 18.36 24.22
N LEU A 157 -20.62 19.51 24.72
CA LEU A 157 -21.77 19.60 25.61
C LEU A 157 -23.09 19.22 24.92
N GLN A 158 -23.27 19.59 23.65
CA GLN A 158 -24.42 19.17 22.86
C GLN A 158 -24.44 17.65 22.66
N GLU A 159 -23.29 17.05 22.36
CA GLU A 159 -23.15 15.59 22.21
C GLU A 159 -23.42 14.84 23.52
N GLU A 160 -22.91 15.36 24.65
CA GLU A 160 -23.21 14.84 25.99
C GLU A 160 -24.72 14.90 26.28
N ALA A 161 -25.37 16.02 25.93
CA ALA A 161 -26.81 16.16 26.08
C ALA A 161 -27.59 15.15 25.23
N ARG A 162 -27.16 14.97 23.98
CA ARG A 162 -27.79 14.08 23.01
C ARG A 162 -27.74 12.62 23.47
N ARG A 163 -26.59 12.17 23.97
CA ARG A 163 -26.44 10.83 24.57
C ARG A 163 -27.31 10.65 25.80
N ALA A 164 -27.45 11.68 26.63
CA ALA A 164 -28.36 11.63 27.78
C ALA A 164 -29.82 11.46 27.31
N MET A 165 -30.23 12.13 26.23
CA MET A 165 -31.55 11.94 25.63
C MET A 165 -31.75 10.53 25.05
N GLU A 166 -30.73 9.95 24.41
CA GLU A 166 -30.76 8.57 23.88
C GLU A 166 -31.02 7.52 24.96
N VAL A 167 -30.58 7.76 26.19
CA VAL A 167 -30.82 6.86 27.34
C VAL A 167 -32.01 7.30 28.23
N GLY A 168 -32.74 8.34 27.80
CA GLY A 168 -33.93 8.84 28.50
C GLY A 168 -33.64 9.74 29.72
N ASP A 169 -32.40 10.13 29.94
CA ASP A 169 -32.00 11.06 31.00
C ASP A 169 -32.14 12.52 30.55
N THR A 170 -33.39 12.97 30.44
CA THR A 170 -33.76 14.33 30.05
C THR A 170 -33.17 15.40 30.99
N ALA A 171 -32.96 15.07 32.28
CA ALA A 171 -32.41 16.01 33.26
C ALA A 171 -30.92 16.29 33.01
N SER A 172 -30.13 15.24 32.77
CA SER A 172 -28.72 15.39 32.40
C SER A 172 -28.56 16.07 31.04
N ALA A 173 -29.48 15.82 30.10
CA ALA A 173 -29.51 16.52 28.82
C ALA A 173 -29.70 18.02 28.99
N LEU A 174 -30.70 18.42 29.80
CA LEU A 174 -30.96 19.83 30.09
C LEU A 174 -29.74 20.50 30.74
N ALA A 175 -29.12 19.87 31.73
CA ALA A 175 -27.93 20.40 32.38
C ALA A 175 -26.75 20.61 31.41
N SER A 176 -26.58 19.72 30.44
CA SER A 176 -25.53 19.80 29.43
C SER A 176 -25.80 20.94 28.43
N PHE A 177 -27.04 21.10 27.96
CA PHE A 177 -27.42 22.24 27.12
C PHE A 177 -27.35 23.59 27.85
N GLN A 178 -27.69 23.65 29.13
CA GLN A 178 -27.52 24.86 29.94
C GLN A 178 -26.04 25.25 30.07
N GLN A 179 -25.13 24.29 30.22
CA GLN A 179 -23.69 24.54 30.17
C GLN A 179 -23.26 25.03 28.78
N ALA A 180 -23.84 24.49 27.70
CA ALA A 180 -23.54 24.94 26.34
C ALA A 180 -23.97 26.40 26.13
N VAL A 181 -25.14 26.80 26.66
CA VAL A 181 -25.61 28.20 26.66
C VAL A 181 -24.62 29.12 27.39
N GLN A 182 -24.00 28.67 28.50
CA GLN A 182 -22.98 29.48 29.18
C GLN A 182 -21.72 29.71 28.32
N ARG A 183 -21.41 28.78 27.41
CA ARG A 183 -20.28 28.90 26.47
C ARG A 183 -20.63 29.75 25.26
N SER A 184 -21.86 29.66 24.75
CA SER A 184 -22.36 30.44 23.62
C SER A 184 -23.74 31.03 23.92
N PRO A 185 -23.80 32.15 24.68
CA PRO A 185 -25.06 32.71 25.15
C PRO A 185 -25.93 33.33 24.04
N GLY A 186 -25.34 33.59 22.87
CA GLY A 186 -26.03 34.14 21.71
C GLY A 186 -26.52 33.09 20.72
N ASP A 187 -26.36 31.80 21.00
CA ASP A 187 -26.80 30.72 20.11
C ASP A 187 -28.28 30.39 20.37
N PRO A 188 -29.20 30.75 19.44
CA PRO A 188 -30.62 30.51 19.63
C PRO A 188 -30.99 29.03 19.68
N GLN A 189 -30.22 28.16 19.00
CA GLN A 189 -30.51 26.73 18.96
C GLN A 189 -30.33 26.10 20.34
N LEU A 190 -29.28 26.50 21.07
CA LEU A 190 -29.04 26.03 22.44
C LEU A 190 -30.17 26.44 23.39
N HIS A 191 -30.65 27.67 23.27
CA HIS A 191 -31.80 28.16 24.05
C HIS A 191 -33.09 27.42 23.70
N VAL A 192 -33.32 27.11 22.42
CA VAL A 192 -34.45 26.26 22.02
C VAL A 192 -34.36 24.87 22.65
N MET A 193 -33.18 24.23 22.66
CA MET A 193 -33.02 22.89 23.27
C MET A 193 -33.32 22.92 24.76
N VAL A 194 -32.84 23.95 25.47
CA VAL A 194 -33.17 24.18 26.88
C VAL A 194 -34.69 24.32 27.05
N GLY A 195 -35.36 25.11 26.20
CA GLY A 195 -36.81 25.32 26.29
C GLY A 195 -37.61 24.04 26.07
N VAL A 196 -37.28 23.29 25.02
CA VAL A 196 -37.95 22.01 24.68
C VAL A 196 -37.77 20.97 25.80
N LEU A 197 -36.56 20.85 26.36
CA LEU A 197 -36.27 19.93 27.45
C LEU A 197 -36.92 20.36 28.78
N ALA A 198 -36.97 21.65 29.06
CA ALA A 198 -37.65 22.20 30.23
C ALA A 198 -39.17 21.92 30.19
N GLU A 199 -39.81 22.10 29.03
CA GLU A 199 -41.22 21.72 28.86
C GLU A 199 -41.45 20.23 29.08
N ARG A 200 -40.56 19.37 28.56
CA ARG A 200 -40.65 17.91 28.78
C ARG A 200 -40.56 17.54 30.26
N LEU A 201 -39.79 18.30 31.04
CA LEU A 201 -39.67 18.13 32.49
C LEU A 201 -40.80 18.83 33.28
N GLY A 202 -41.69 19.56 32.60
CA GLY A 202 -42.82 20.26 33.21
C GLY A 202 -42.49 21.65 33.79
N ASP A 203 -41.29 22.18 33.52
CA ASP A 203 -40.89 23.52 33.93
C ASP A 203 -41.21 24.55 32.84
N SER A 204 -42.49 24.91 32.74
CA SER A 204 -42.97 25.87 31.73
C SER A 204 -42.36 27.27 31.90
N ALA A 205 -42.02 27.67 33.12
CA ALA A 205 -41.43 28.98 33.37
C ALA A 205 -40.00 29.04 32.79
N ALA A 206 -39.17 28.04 33.08
CA ALA A 206 -37.83 27.96 32.49
C ALA A 206 -37.88 27.80 30.96
N ALA A 207 -38.90 27.12 30.44
CA ALA A 207 -39.09 26.99 29.00
C ALA A 207 -39.40 28.33 28.31
N ASP A 208 -40.33 29.11 28.88
CA ASP A 208 -40.71 30.42 28.35
C ASP A 208 -39.51 31.39 28.33
N ASP A 209 -38.71 31.40 29.41
CA ASP A 209 -37.49 32.21 29.49
C ASP A 209 -36.47 31.82 28.40
N ALA A 210 -36.25 30.52 28.19
CA ALA A 210 -35.33 30.02 27.18
C ALA A 210 -35.83 30.32 25.76
N PHE A 211 -37.12 30.15 25.48
CA PHE A 211 -37.70 30.50 24.19
C PHE A 211 -37.69 32.01 23.93
N ALA A 212 -37.88 32.83 24.95
CA ALA A 212 -37.74 34.29 24.82
C ALA A 212 -36.30 34.67 24.45
N ALA A 213 -35.30 34.04 25.08
CA ALA A 213 -33.90 34.24 24.74
C ALA A 213 -33.57 33.79 23.31
N ALA A 214 -34.05 32.62 22.87
CA ALA A 214 -33.89 32.14 21.51
C ALA A 214 -34.53 33.10 20.48
N ARG A 215 -35.75 33.56 20.75
CA ARG A 215 -36.49 34.48 19.86
C ARG A 215 -35.80 35.82 19.74
N ALA A 216 -35.20 36.34 20.82
CA ALA A 216 -34.46 37.60 20.81
C ALA A 216 -33.16 37.53 20.00
N ALA A 217 -32.56 36.34 19.86
CA ALA A 217 -31.33 36.11 19.11
C ALA A 217 -31.57 35.83 17.61
N LEU A 218 -32.83 35.66 17.18
CA LEU A 218 -33.21 35.36 15.79
C LEU A 218 -33.77 36.61 15.08
N PRO A 219 -33.62 36.69 13.74
CA PRO A 219 -33.98 37.88 12.98
C PRO A 219 -35.49 38.10 12.85
N ASP A 220 -36.28 37.02 12.93
CA ASP A 220 -37.73 37.05 12.82
C ASP A 220 -38.39 35.85 13.51
N ASP A 221 -39.72 35.94 13.65
CA ASP A 221 -40.53 34.90 14.26
C ASP A 221 -40.54 33.60 13.44
N ALA A 222 -40.42 33.69 12.12
CA ALA A 222 -40.42 32.51 11.26
C ALA A 222 -39.21 31.62 11.57
N SER A 223 -38.02 32.21 11.67
CA SER A 223 -36.78 31.56 12.06
C SER A 223 -36.90 30.94 13.45
N PHE A 224 -37.49 31.66 14.41
CA PHE A 224 -37.75 31.13 15.76
C PHE A 224 -38.66 29.91 15.73
N PHE A 225 -39.79 29.95 15.02
CA PHE A 225 -40.68 28.80 14.94
C PHE A 225 -40.06 27.62 14.19
N SER A 226 -39.19 27.88 13.19
CA SER A 226 -38.41 26.84 12.53
C SER A 226 -37.41 26.17 13.48
N GLU A 227 -36.62 26.94 14.21
CA GLU A 227 -35.66 26.41 15.20
C GLU A 227 -36.37 25.63 16.31
N ARG A 228 -37.48 26.19 16.83
CA ARG A 228 -38.30 25.50 17.84
C ARG A 228 -38.89 24.19 17.33
N GLY A 229 -39.39 24.21 16.09
CA GLY A 229 -39.88 22.99 15.42
C GLY A 229 -38.78 21.94 15.26
N TYR A 230 -37.57 22.34 14.86
CA TYR A 230 -36.41 21.45 14.80
C TYR A 230 -36.11 20.81 16.15
N GLY A 231 -36.15 21.58 17.24
CA GLY A 231 -35.93 21.07 18.59
C GLY A 231 -36.91 19.98 19.04
N TYR A 232 -38.20 20.15 18.78
CA TYR A 232 -39.17 19.09 19.08
C TYR A 232 -38.98 17.85 18.21
N LEU A 233 -38.60 18.01 16.93
CA LEU A 233 -38.30 16.87 16.07
C LEU A 233 -37.10 16.09 16.58
N GLU A 234 -36.05 16.79 16.98
CA GLU A 234 -34.86 16.18 17.57
C GLU A 234 -35.22 15.40 18.84
N LEU A 235 -35.98 15.99 19.76
CA LEU A 235 -36.48 15.30 20.96
C LEU A 235 -37.30 14.04 20.62
N GLN A 236 -38.19 14.13 19.63
CA GLN A 236 -39.03 13.01 19.20
C GLN A 236 -38.23 11.85 18.61
N VAL A 237 -37.11 12.14 17.93
CA VAL A 237 -36.22 11.10 17.39
C VAL A 237 -35.64 10.25 18.52
N PHE A 238 -35.25 10.85 19.65
CA PHE A 238 -34.76 10.12 20.81
C PHE A 238 -35.85 9.31 21.50
N ASP A 239 -37.07 9.83 21.57
CA ASP A 239 -38.21 9.09 22.14
C ASP A 239 -38.52 7.82 21.35
N LYS A 240 -38.38 7.86 20.02
CA LYS A 240 -38.50 6.67 19.17
C LYS A 240 -37.36 5.68 19.41
N ALA A 241 -36.12 6.18 19.52
CA ALA A 241 -34.95 5.33 19.76
C ALA A 241 -35.06 4.53 21.08
N LEU A 242 -35.69 5.10 22.11
CA LEU A 242 -35.98 4.42 23.37
C LEU A 242 -37.12 3.39 23.28
N GLY A 243 -38.06 3.56 22.35
CA GLY A 243 -39.23 2.70 22.18
C GLY A 243 -38.96 1.40 21.40
N ASP A 244 -37.88 1.35 20.62
CA ASP A 244 -37.51 0.21 19.77
C ASP A 244 -36.51 -0.76 20.44
N GLY A 245 -36.17 -0.55 21.72
CA GLY A 245 -35.18 -1.30 22.51
C GLY A 245 -35.73 -2.43 23.39
#